data_AF-A0AAV0VU22-F1
#
_entry.id   AF-A0AAV0VU22-F1
#
_cell.length_a   1.000
_cell.length_b   1.000
_cell.length_c   1.000
_cell.angle_alpha   90.00
_cell.angle_beta   90.00
_cell.angle_gamma   90.00
#
_symmetry.space_group_name_H-M   'P 1'
#
loop_
_entity.id
_entity.type
_entity.pdbx_description
1 polymer ?
#
loop_
_entity_poly.entity_id
_entity_poly.type
_entity_poly.pdbx_seq_one_letter_code
_entity_poly.pdbx_strand_id
1 'polypeptide(L)'
;MKQKKLLAQKRLKISRLIKQNANSKKNKKKLDPSTLINNSVFNSKNSKALVTMQLLHNKKKPWTQAEKNVATSIYFKSPSTYRFMRRNKIVLPGVTSIQRWLKSLMYLPGFVTEYNSQLTLMSKVMTEQEKKCVVLIDEMSIKACLEYNKSLDFIEGYEDLGHLG
;
A
#
# COMPACT_ATOMS: atom_id res chain seq x y z
N MET A 1 7.41 22.15 67.15
CA MET A 1 8.08 20.90 66.70
C MET A 1 7.18 19.93 65.92
N LYS A 2 5.93 19.64 66.34
CA LYS A 2 5.03 18.65 65.68
C LYS A 2 4.77 18.92 64.18
N GLN A 3 4.51 20.17 63.78
CA GLN A 3 4.22 20.52 62.37
C GLN A 3 5.40 20.28 61.42
N LYS A 4 6.64 20.57 61.83
CA LYS A 4 7.84 20.28 61.02
C LYS A 4 8.01 18.77 60.79
N LYS A 5 7.71 17.95 61.80
CA LYS A 5 7.78 16.47 61.71
C LYS A 5 6.70 15.92 60.76
N LEU A 6 5.49 16.47 60.82
CA LEU A 6 4.40 16.14 59.90
C LEU A 6 4.75 16.50 58.43
N LEU A 7 5.35 17.67 58.22
CA LEU A 7 5.77 18.12 56.88
C LEU A 7 6.84 17.19 56.28
N ALA A 8 7.82 16.76 57.10
CA ALA A 8 8.84 15.80 56.70
C ALA A 8 8.23 14.44 56.30
N GLN A 9 7.25 13.93 57.06
CA GLN A 9 6.53 12.70 56.73
C GLN A 9 5.74 12.81 55.41
N LYS A 10 5.07 13.96 55.17
CA LYS A 10 4.37 14.21 53.89
C LYS A 10 5.34 14.24 52.71
N ARG A 11 6.50 14.90 52.85
CA ARG A 11 7.56 14.94 51.83
C ARG A 11 8.12 13.55 51.51
N LEU A 12 8.34 12.73 52.54
CA LEU A 12 8.79 11.35 52.36
C LEU A 12 7.76 10.51 51.59
N LYS A 13 6.46 10.64 51.94
CA LYS A 13 5.36 9.95 51.23
C LYS A 13 5.27 10.35 49.76
N ILE A 14 5.41 11.65 49.45
CA ILE A 14 5.45 12.16 48.07
C ILE A 14 6.65 11.57 47.32
N SER A 15 7.84 11.53 47.91
CA SER A 15 9.02 10.95 47.25
C SER A 15 8.86 9.46 46.93
N ARG A 16 8.20 8.70 47.82
CA ARG A 16 7.90 7.27 47.61
C ARG A 16 6.92 7.08 46.45
N LEU A 17 5.86 7.89 46.40
CA LEU A 17 4.89 7.86 45.31
C LEU A 17 5.53 8.23 43.96
N ILE A 18 6.43 9.22 43.93
CA ILE A 18 7.18 9.59 42.71
C ILE A 18 8.06 8.42 42.24
N LYS A 19 8.79 7.77 43.15
CA LYS A 19 9.60 6.57 42.81
C LYS A 19 8.75 5.39 42.33
N GLN A 20 7.62 5.13 42.98
CA GLN A 20 6.67 4.09 42.56
C GLN A 20 6.10 4.37 41.17
N ASN A 21 5.71 5.61 40.87
CA ASN A 21 5.25 6.00 39.53
C ASN A 21 6.35 5.92 38.46
N ALA A 22 7.60 6.27 38.79
CA ALA A 22 8.73 6.13 37.88
C ALA A 22 9.00 4.65 37.54
N ASN A 23 8.93 3.76 38.53
CA ASN A 23 9.08 2.31 38.32
C ASN A 23 7.87 1.71 37.58
N SER A 24 6.64 2.17 37.88
CA SER A 24 5.43 1.77 37.15
C SER A 24 5.49 2.21 35.68
N LYS A 25 5.97 3.42 35.37
CA LYS A 25 6.20 3.88 33.99
C LYS A 25 7.26 3.06 33.26
N LYS A 26 8.31 2.59 33.95
CA LYS A 26 9.30 1.65 33.39
C LYS A 26 8.70 0.26 33.12
N ASN A 27 7.75 -0.18 33.94
CA ASN A 27 7.12 -1.50 33.86
C ASN A 27 5.83 -1.54 33.02
N LYS A 28 5.34 -0.40 32.51
CA LYS A 28 4.33 -0.41 31.44
C LYS A 28 4.98 -1.02 30.21
N LYS A 29 4.84 -2.33 30.03
CA LYS A 29 5.16 -3.02 28.76
C LYS A 29 4.52 -2.20 27.65
N LYS A 30 5.33 -1.62 26.76
CA LYS A 30 4.85 -0.97 25.56
C LYS A 30 3.95 -1.98 24.87
N LEU A 31 2.66 -1.66 24.69
CA LEU A 31 1.74 -2.53 23.96
C LEU A 31 2.33 -2.70 22.56
N ASP A 32 2.72 -3.93 22.21
CA ASP A 32 3.31 -4.19 20.91
C ASP A 32 2.19 -4.09 19.85
N PRO A 33 2.24 -3.13 18.91
CA PRO A 33 1.18 -2.95 17.92
C PRO A 33 0.94 -4.21 17.07
N SER A 34 1.94 -5.10 16.97
CA SER A 34 1.82 -6.37 16.28
C SER A 34 0.76 -7.30 16.90
N THR A 35 0.70 -7.33 18.23
CA THR A 35 -0.23 -8.18 18.99
C THR A 35 -1.66 -7.68 18.87
N LEU A 36 -1.86 -6.36 18.83
CA LEU A 36 -3.16 -5.73 18.60
C LEU A 36 -3.73 -6.10 17.22
N ILE A 37 -2.90 -5.99 16.17
CA ILE A 37 -3.31 -6.28 14.79
C ILE A 37 -3.65 -7.76 14.61
N ASN A 38 -2.90 -8.66 15.25
CA ASN A 38 -3.15 -10.09 15.13
C ASN A 38 -4.44 -10.52 15.84
N ASN A 39 -4.79 -9.84 16.94
CA ASN A 39 -6.02 -10.12 17.70
C ASN A 39 -7.26 -9.44 17.11
N SER A 40 -7.10 -8.42 16.27
CA SER A 40 -8.23 -7.73 15.64
C SER A 40 -8.77 -8.47 14.41
N VAL A 41 -10.10 -8.55 14.32
CA VAL A 41 -10.80 -9.07 13.14
C VAL A 41 -10.95 -7.93 12.11
N PHE A 42 -10.54 -8.18 10.87
CA PHE A 42 -10.70 -7.23 9.77
C PHE A 42 -11.63 -7.79 8.71
N ASN A 43 -12.56 -6.98 8.22
CA ASN A 43 -13.50 -7.38 7.16
C ASN A 43 -12.82 -7.65 5.80
N SER A 44 -11.64 -7.08 5.56
CA SER A 44 -10.94 -7.25 4.29
C SER A 44 -9.42 -7.32 4.47
N LYS A 45 -8.75 -7.98 3.52
CA LYS A 45 -7.29 -7.99 3.44
C LYS A 45 -6.72 -6.58 3.25
N ASN A 46 -7.40 -5.74 2.49
CA ASN A 46 -6.98 -4.37 2.21
C ASN A 46 -7.06 -3.46 3.45
N SER A 47 -8.12 -3.59 4.25
CA SER A 47 -8.24 -2.82 5.51
C SER A 47 -7.18 -3.24 6.51
N LYS A 48 -6.92 -4.56 6.65
CA LYS A 48 -5.81 -5.06 7.46
C LYS A 48 -4.47 -4.48 7.00
N ALA A 49 -4.20 -4.53 5.69
CA ALA A 49 -2.95 -4.01 5.11
C ALA A 49 -2.78 -2.49 5.31
N LEU A 50 -3.86 -1.72 5.19
CA LEU A 50 -3.85 -0.27 5.43
C LEU A 50 -3.48 0.04 6.89
N VAL A 51 -4.09 -0.66 7.85
CA VAL A 51 -3.81 -0.48 9.28
C VAL A 51 -2.41 -0.94 9.65
N THR A 52 -1.98 -2.11 9.16
CA THR A 52 -0.60 -2.60 9.38
C THR A 52 0.43 -1.63 8.85
N MET A 53 0.14 -1.02 7.69
CA MET A 53 0.99 -0.01 7.09
C MET A 53 1.12 1.24 7.97
N GLN A 54 0.02 1.72 8.57
CA GLN A 54 0.09 2.90 9.44
C GLN A 54 0.84 2.63 10.74
N LEU A 55 0.66 1.45 11.33
CA LEU A 55 1.15 1.16 12.68
C LEU A 55 2.54 0.51 12.72
N LEU A 56 2.87 -0.34 11.75
CA LEU A 56 4.09 -1.17 11.77
C LEU A 56 5.13 -0.74 10.73
N HIS A 57 4.75 0.06 9.73
CA HIS A 57 5.67 0.40 8.65
C HIS A 57 6.69 1.44 9.10
N ASN A 58 7.96 1.15 8.86
CA ASN A 58 9.08 2.05 9.13
C ASN A 58 9.77 2.42 7.82
N LYS A 59 10.35 3.63 7.72
CA LYS A 59 10.99 4.16 6.52
C LYS A 59 12.07 3.25 5.92
N LYS A 60 12.72 2.42 6.75
CA LYS A 60 13.77 1.48 6.32
C LYS A 60 13.22 0.14 5.81
N LYS A 61 11.95 -0.17 6.06
CA LYS A 61 11.36 -1.47 5.71
C LYS A 61 10.85 -1.43 4.26
N PRO A 62 11.09 -2.49 3.46
CA PRO A 62 10.47 -2.59 2.14
C PRO A 62 8.95 -2.76 2.25
N TRP A 63 8.23 -2.24 1.27
CA TRP A 63 6.78 -2.39 1.16
C TRP A 63 6.40 -3.84 0.82
N THR A 64 5.48 -4.40 1.60
CA THR A 64 4.90 -5.74 1.37
C THR A 64 3.96 -5.72 0.17
N GLN A 65 3.69 -6.88 -0.43
CA GLN A 65 2.81 -6.95 -1.60
C GLN A 65 1.38 -6.46 -1.30
N ALA A 66 0.86 -6.76 -0.10
CA ALA A 66 -0.46 -6.29 0.31
C ALA A 66 -0.51 -4.75 0.41
N GLU A 67 0.53 -4.13 0.97
CA GLU A 67 0.64 -2.66 1.03
C GLU A 67 0.76 -2.05 -0.37
N LYS A 68 1.55 -2.67 -1.26
CA LYS A 68 1.66 -2.25 -2.67
C LYS A 68 0.30 -2.28 -3.35
N ASN A 69 -0.45 -3.37 -3.22
CA ASN A 69 -1.75 -3.54 -3.86
C ASN A 69 -2.76 -2.47 -3.40
N VAL A 70 -2.81 -2.20 -2.09
CA VAL A 70 -3.69 -1.15 -1.53
C VAL A 70 -3.26 0.25 -1.98
N ALA A 71 -1.96 0.56 -1.96
CA ALA A 71 -1.47 1.85 -2.39
C ALA A 71 -1.75 2.10 -3.89
N THR A 72 -1.52 1.09 -4.73
CA THR A 72 -1.77 1.13 -6.17
C THR A 72 -3.26 1.26 -6.48
N SER A 73 -4.14 0.54 -5.76
CA SER A 73 -5.59 0.64 -5.98
C SER A 73 -6.14 2.03 -5.62
N ILE A 74 -5.70 2.63 -4.50
CA ILE A 74 -6.09 4.00 -4.14
C ILE A 74 -5.58 4.99 -5.19
N TYR A 75 -4.33 4.84 -5.64
CA TYR A 75 -3.73 5.72 -6.65
C TYR A 75 -4.48 5.68 -7.98
N PHE A 76 -4.83 4.50 -8.50
CA PHE A 76 -5.59 4.37 -9.73
C PHE A 76 -7.04 4.85 -9.61
N LYS A 77 -7.65 4.73 -8.42
CA LYS A 77 -8.99 5.28 -8.19
C LYS A 77 -8.99 6.80 -8.21
N SER A 78 -8.00 7.43 -7.60
CA SER A 78 -7.84 8.89 -7.62
C SER A 78 -6.41 9.33 -7.24
N PRO A 79 -5.59 9.75 -8.22
CA PRO A 79 -4.26 10.28 -7.94
C PRO A 79 -4.28 11.56 -7.08
N SER A 80 -5.33 12.39 -7.22
CA SER A 80 -5.48 13.62 -6.43
C SER A 80 -5.74 13.30 -4.95
N THR A 81 -6.64 12.36 -4.67
CA THR A 81 -6.94 11.88 -3.31
C THR A 81 -5.70 11.25 -2.69
N TYR A 82 -4.98 10.41 -3.44
CA TYR A 82 -3.75 9.79 -2.97
C TYR A 82 -2.68 10.83 -2.56
N ARG A 83 -2.49 11.87 -3.38
CA ARG A 83 -1.59 12.99 -3.06
C ARG A 83 -2.06 13.76 -1.83
N PHE A 84 -3.36 13.98 -1.68
CA PHE A 84 -3.95 14.64 -0.51
C PHE A 84 -3.70 13.84 0.78
N MET A 85 -3.97 12.53 0.79
CA MET A 85 -3.73 11.63 1.91
C MET A 85 -2.26 11.66 2.35
N ARG A 86 -1.33 11.63 1.40
CA ARG A 86 0.11 11.75 1.65
C ARG A 86 0.48 13.10 2.28
N ARG A 87 -0.11 14.21 1.83
CA ARG A 87 0.11 15.54 2.42
C ARG A 87 -0.35 15.58 3.88
N ASN A 88 -1.44 14.90 4.19
CA ASN A 88 -1.97 14.72 5.56
C ASN A 88 -1.20 13.69 6.40
N LYS A 89 0.03 13.34 6.00
CA LYS A 89 0.95 12.46 6.75
C LYS A 89 0.46 11.03 6.95
N ILE A 90 -0.48 10.55 6.13
CA ILE A 90 -0.81 9.13 6.06
C ILE A 90 0.41 8.39 5.47
N VAL A 91 0.83 7.31 6.12
CA VAL A 91 1.97 6.48 5.71
C VAL A 91 1.62 5.76 4.42
N LEU A 92 2.09 6.28 3.29
CA LEU A 92 1.86 5.74 1.96
C LEU A 92 3.15 5.79 1.14
N PRO A 93 3.36 4.84 0.20
CA PRO A 93 4.51 4.85 -0.70
C PRO A 93 4.64 6.15 -1.49
N GLY A 94 5.84 6.44 -1.99
CA GLY A 94 6.05 7.56 -2.93
C GLY A 94 5.30 7.34 -4.25
N VAL A 95 4.89 8.42 -4.95
CA VAL A 95 4.25 8.26 -6.28
C VAL A 95 5.25 7.65 -7.25
N THR A 96 6.51 8.07 -7.16
CA THR A 96 7.65 7.48 -7.89
C THR A 96 7.82 6.00 -7.57
N SER A 97 7.53 5.56 -6.34
CA SER A 97 7.59 4.14 -5.97
C SER A 97 6.49 3.33 -6.66
N ILE A 98 5.26 3.86 -6.69
CA ILE A 98 4.15 3.25 -7.43
C ILE A 98 4.49 3.17 -8.91
N GLN A 99 4.93 4.27 -9.52
CA GLN A 99 5.33 4.30 -10.92
C GLN A 99 6.45 3.30 -11.21
N ARG A 100 7.44 3.14 -10.32
CA ARG A 100 8.49 2.13 -10.47
C ARG A 100 7.94 0.70 -10.42
N TRP A 101 6.97 0.41 -9.55
CA TRP A 101 6.32 -0.90 -9.54
C TRP A 101 5.54 -1.16 -10.82
N LEU A 102 4.91 -0.13 -11.38
CA LEU A 102 4.19 -0.22 -12.64
C LEU A 102 5.12 -0.38 -13.84
N LYS A 103 6.29 0.27 -13.85
CA LYS A 103 7.30 0.09 -14.89
C LYS A 103 7.83 -1.34 -14.99
N SER A 104 7.70 -2.13 -13.91
CA SER A 104 8.01 -3.56 -13.96
C SER A 104 7.05 -4.36 -14.85
N LEU A 105 5.88 -3.79 -15.16
CA LEU A 105 4.89 -4.38 -16.05
C LEU A 105 5.21 -3.83 -17.45
N MET A 106 5.90 -4.63 -18.24
CA MET A 106 6.19 -4.29 -19.64
C MET A 106 4.95 -4.60 -20.46
N TYR A 107 4.36 -3.58 -21.07
CA TYR A 107 3.24 -3.73 -21.98
C TYR A 107 3.73 -3.47 -23.39
N LEU A 108 3.55 -4.45 -24.27
CA LEU A 108 3.85 -4.35 -25.69
C LEU A 108 2.56 -4.54 -26.48
N PRO A 109 2.48 -4.00 -27.71
CA PRO A 109 1.37 -4.28 -28.60
C PRO A 109 1.15 -5.79 -28.80
N GLY A 110 -0.10 -6.20 -28.96
CA GLY A 110 -0.49 -7.61 -29.15
C GLY A 110 -1.06 -8.27 -27.89
N PHE A 111 -1.13 -9.61 -27.92
CA PHE A 111 -1.74 -10.40 -26.85
C PHE A 111 -0.71 -10.73 -25.76
N VAL A 112 -0.94 -10.19 -24.57
CA VAL A 112 -0.11 -10.46 -23.38
C VAL A 112 -0.39 -11.86 -22.85
N THR A 113 0.65 -12.71 -22.83
CA THR A 113 0.52 -14.13 -22.48
C THR A 113 0.12 -14.35 -21.02
N GLU A 114 0.55 -13.46 -20.12
CA GLU A 114 0.24 -13.52 -18.70
C GLU A 114 -1.26 -13.35 -18.47
N TYR A 115 -1.92 -12.42 -19.16
CA TYR A 115 -3.36 -12.26 -19.06
C TYR A 115 -4.10 -13.47 -19.63
N ASN A 116 -3.64 -14.02 -20.76
CA ASN A 116 -4.24 -15.23 -21.32
C ASN A 116 -4.11 -16.43 -20.36
N SER A 117 -2.99 -16.56 -19.66
CA SER A 117 -2.79 -17.60 -18.64
C SER A 117 -3.76 -17.43 -17.45
N GLN A 118 -4.02 -16.20 -17.02
CA GLN A 118 -4.98 -15.90 -15.96
C GLN A 118 -6.42 -16.17 -16.40
N LEU A 119 -6.78 -15.77 -17.62
CA LEU A 119 -8.09 -16.06 -18.22
C LEU A 119 -8.32 -17.58 -18.31
N THR A 120 -7.30 -18.33 -18.72
CA THR A 120 -7.34 -19.81 -18.76
C THR A 120 -7.51 -20.42 -17.37
N LEU A 121 -6.90 -19.84 -16.33
CA LEU A 121 -7.09 -20.31 -14.96
C LEU A 121 -8.52 -20.06 -14.48
N MET A 122 -9.08 -18.89 -14.79
CA MET A 122 -10.46 -18.55 -14.42
C MET A 122 -11.47 -19.43 -15.16
N SER A 123 -11.25 -19.69 -16.46
CA SER A 123 -12.16 -20.51 -17.26
C SER A 123 -12.24 -21.96 -16.80
N LYS A 124 -11.20 -22.50 -16.15
CA LYS A 124 -11.23 -23.85 -15.56
C LYS A 124 -12.26 -24.02 -14.44
N VAL A 125 -12.58 -22.94 -13.74
CA VAL A 125 -13.55 -22.95 -12.62
C VAL A 125 -14.97 -22.62 -13.10
N MET A 126 -15.09 -22.06 -14.31
CA MET A 126 -16.37 -21.66 -14.91
C MET A 126 -17.10 -22.86 -15.53
N THR A 127 -18.42 -22.82 -15.47
CA THR A 127 -19.31 -23.73 -16.19
C THR A 127 -19.30 -23.44 -17.70
N GLU A 128 -19.72 -24.40 -18.53
CA GLU A 128 -19.78 -24.23 -19.98
C GLU A 128 -20.67 -23.06 -20.42
N GLN A 129 -21.68 -22.71 -19.64
CA GLN A 129 -22.54 -21.57 -19.93
C GLN A 129 -21.86 -20.24 -19.60
N GLU A 130 -21.08 -20.18 -18.52
CA GLU A 130 -20.30 -18.99 -18.12
C GLU A 130 -19.11 -18.71 -19.05
N LYS A 131 -18.59 -19.74 -19.74
CA LYS A 131 -17.52 -19.58 -20.73
C LYS A 131 -17.98 -18.88 -22.02
N LYS A 132 -19.29 -18.85 -22.30
CA LYS A 132 -19.84 -18.18 -23.48
C LYS A 132 -19.70 -16.68 -23.32
N CYS A 133 -18.90 -16.05 -24.18
CA CYS A 133 -18.70 -14.60 -24.19
C CYS A 133 -18.74 -14.06 -25.63
N VAL A 134 -19.03 -12.77 -25.75
CA VAL A 134 -18.93 -12.02 -27.01
C VAL A 134 -17.73 -11.09 -26.88
N VAL A 135 -16.83 -11.13 -27.86
CA VAL A 135 -15.68 -10.23 -27.92
C VAL A 135 -16.06 -9.06 -28.81
N LEU A 136 -16.18 -7.87 -28.22
CA LEU A 136 -16.44 -6.62 -28.92
C LEU A 136 -15.15 -5.81 -28.97
N ILE A 137 -14.74 -5.43 -30.17
CA ILE A 137 -13.53 -4.65 -30.41
C ILE A 137 -13.95 -3.44 -31.24
N ASP A 138 -13.47 -2.27 -30.86
CA ASP A 138 -13.68 -1.01 -31.55
C ASP A 138 -12.37 -0.21 -31.51
N GLU A 139 -12.18 0.65 -32.49
CA GLU A 139 -10.99 1.49 -32.61
C GLU A 139 -11.19 2.84 -31.93
N MET A 140 -10.12 3.40 -31.36
CA MET A 140 -10.15 4.75 -30.79
C MET A 140 -9.16 5.64 -31.51
N SER A 141 -9.61 6.84 -31.92
CA SER A 141 -8.69 7.85 -32.44
C SER A 141 -7.84 8.40 -31.31
N ILE A 142 -6.53 8.21 -31.42
CA ILE A 142 -5.52 8.80 -30.54
C ILE A 142 -4.79 9.91 -31.26
N LYS A 143 -4.16 10.82 -30.51
CA LYS A 143 -3.37 11.90 -31.08
C LYS A 143 -2.16 11.33 -31.82
N ALA A 144 -2.00 11.66 -33.10
CA ALA A 144 -0.79 11.33 -33.86
C ALA A 144 0.42 12.05 -33.27
N CYS A 145 1.36 11.29 -32.73
CA CYS A 145 2.58 11.80 -32.10
C CYS A 145 3.67 10.72 -32.11
N LEU A 146 4.91 11.13 -32.36
CA LEU A 146 6.09 10.28 -32.17
C LEU A 146 6.67 10.55 -30.77
N GLU A 147 6.83 9.50 -29.98
CA GLU A 147 7.44 9.58 -28.65
C GLU A 147 8.62 8.61 -28.54
N TYR A 148 9.72 9.07 -27.96
CA TYR A 148 10.87 8.22 -27.72
C TYR A 148 10.76 7.55 -26.35
N ASN A 149 10.61 6.22 -26.33
CA ASN A 149 10.60 5.43 -25.12
C ASN A 149 12.03 5.16 -24.64
N LYS A 150 12.51 5.99 -23.72
CA LYS A 150 13.85 5.88 -23.11
C LYS A 150 14.14 4.54 -22.42
N SER A 151 13.11 3.80 -21.99
CA SER A 151 13.31 2.55 -21.26
C SER A 151 13.52 1.35 -22.17
N LEU A 152 12.95 1.39 -23.38
CA LEU A 152 13.05 0.33 -24.38
C LEU A 152 13.91 0.73 -25.59
N ASP A 153 14.41 1.96 -25.61
CA ASP A 153 15.27 2.53 -26.65
C ASP A 153 14.69 2.42 -28.06
N PHE A 154 13.41 2.77 -28.21
CA PHE A 154 12.75 2.82 -29.52
C PHE A 154 11.75 3.98 -29.60
N ILE A 155 11.39 4.32 -30.84
CA ILE A 155 10.43 5.38 -31.14
C ILE A 155 9.05 4.75 -31.30
N GLU A 156 8.12 5.18 -30.46
CA GLU A 156 6.69 4.81 -30.47
C GLU A 156 5.90 5.88 -31.25
N GLY A 157 4.77 5.49 -31.84
CA GLY A 157 3.79 6.47 -32.34
C GLY A 157 2.97 5.97 -33.52
N TYR A 158 3.65 5.63 -34.62
CA TYR A 158 2.98 5.09 -35.79
C TYR A 158 2.73 3.60 -35.65
N GLU A 159 1.68 3.14 -36.32
CA GLU A 159 1.34 1.73 -36.40
C GLU A 159 2.46 0.98 -37.11
N ASP A 160 2.97 -0.08 -36.46
CA ASP A 160 3.94 -0.98 -37.05
C ASP A 160 3.19 -2.01 -37.91
N LEU A 161 3.07 -1.71 -39.21
CA LEU A 161 2.49 -2.61 -40.19
C LEU A 161 3.47 -3.72 -40.64
N GLY A 162 4.66 -3.81 -40.02
CA GLY A 162 5.67 -4.79 -40.37
C GLY A 162 6.08 -4.67 -41.85
N HIS A 163 5.96 -5.77 -42.60
CA HIS A 163 6.29 -5.83 -44.03
C HIS A 163 5.17 -5.32 -44.96
N LEU A 164 4.01 -4.91 -44.41
CA LEU A 164 2.87 -4.39 -45.17
C LEU A 164 2.90 -2.86 -45.29
N GLY A 165 3.85 -2.20 -44.64
CA GLY A 165 4.07 -0.75 -44.64
C GLY A 165 5.18 -0.30 -45.58
#